data_AF-A0A965EP88-F1
#
_entry.id   AF-A0A965EP88-F1
#
_cell.length_a   1.000
_cell.length_b   1.000
_cell.length_c   1.000
_cell.angle_alpha   90.00
_cell.angle_beta   90.00
_cell.angle_gamma   90.00
#
_symmetry.space_group_name_H-M   'P 1'
#
loop_
_entity.id
_entity.type
_entity.pdbx_description
1 polymer ?
#
loop_
_entity_poly.entity_id
_entity_poly.type
_entity_poly.pdbx_seq_one_letter_code
_entity_poly.pdbx_strand_id
1 'polypeptide(L)'
;MTEQRTDYSVYDAKSYVVAKLIQGVLLLLRLIPYRARVALGGLFFEYIVSPLSGNRKRILRNLKLIAPELGDAEMRRIARAVPNNIGRTLTELFFPEDFLNTIKDTPVKGPGLDALIKARNAGKPVILVSGHIGNYDVIRGNVVRLGYPIGSLYKPMRNGYFNDYYLASISKIGAPMFPTIGKSMGDMITHLKNGGMIALMMDQHMKTGEPLQFMGKVAYTPVSAPKMALKYDAVLLPCFSTREPDGIHHVMHMEAPIEHG
;
A
#
# COMPACT_ATOMS: atom_id res chain seq x y z
N MET A 1 33.94 -14.37 -10.96
CA MET A 1 33.09 -13.57 -10.06
C MET A 1 31.67 -14.07 -10.20
N THR A 2 31.23 -14.85 -9.22
CA THR A 2 29.93 -15.52 -9.21
C THR A 2 28.82 -14.49 -9.08
N GLU A 3 27.95 -14.38 -10.08
CA GLU A 3 26.68 -13.66 -9.96
C GLU A 3 25.91 -14.23 -8.76
N GLN A 4 25.81 -13.47 -7.68
CA GLN A 4 24.85 -13.74 -6.62
C GLN A 4 23.44 -13.52 -7.20
N ARG A 5 22.86 -14.59 -7.77
CA ARG A 5 21.42 -14.73 -7.89
C ARG A 5 20.84 -14.59 -6.47
N THR A 6 20.28 -13.42 -6.19
CA THR A 6 19.56 -13.12 -4.95
C THR A 6 18.16 -13.72 -5.06
N ASP A 7 18.07 -15.05 -5.09
CA ASP A 7 16.81 -15.75 -5.26
C ASP A 7 16.06 -15.80 -3.92
N TYR A 8 15.48 -14.66 -3.53
CA TYR A 8 14.60 -14.54 -2.36
C TYR A 8 13.36 -15.43 -2.52
N SER A 9 12.93 -15.61 -3.77
CA SER A 9 11.78 -16.40 -4.16
C SER A 9 12.17 -17.86 -4.38
N VAL A 10 11.32 -18.77 -3.96
CA VAL A 10 11.48 -20.21 -4.11
C VAL A 10 10.51 -20.70 -5.18
N TYR A 11 11.05 -21.44 -6.15
CA TYR A 11 10.33 -22.06 -7.26
C TYR A 11 10.43 -23.59 -7.17
N ASP A 12 9.83 -24.17 -6.12
CA ASP A 12 9.74 -25.63 -5.93
C ASP A 12 8.31 -26.15 -6.19
N ALA A 13 8.17 -27.48 -6.32
CA ALA A 13 6.87 -28.11 -6.61
C ALA A 13 5.81 -27.80 -5.55
N LYS A 14 6.20 -27.72 -4.27
CA LYS A 14 5.30 -27.36 -3.17
C LYS A 14 4.76 -25.94 -3.34
N SER A 15 5.64 -24.99 -3.63
CA SER A 15 5.31 -23.59 -3.87
C SER A 15 4.42 -23.43 -5.09
N TYR A 16 4.68 -24.21 -6.14
CA TYR A 16 3.81 -24.26 -7.33
C TYR A 16 2.39 -24.72 -7.00
N VAL A 17 2.24 -25.86 -6.31
CA VAL A 17 0.93 -26.38 -5.91
C VAL A 17 0.18 -25.37 -5.03
N VAL A 18 0.84 -24.79 -4.03
CA VAL A 18 0.23 -23.78 -3.16
C VAL A 18 -0.22 -22.55 -3.98
N ALA A 19 0.62 -22.06 -4.90
CA ALA A 19 0.27 -20.92 -5.74
C ALA A 19 -0.93 -21.23 -6.65
N LYS A 20 -0.98 -22.42 -7.25
CA LYS A 20 -2.10 -22.85 -8.10
C LYS A 20 -3.41 -23.05 -7.35
N LEU A 21 -3.36 -23.56 -6.12
CA LEU A 21 -4.53 -23.63 -5.25
C LEU A 21 -5.08 -22.24 -4.95
N ILE A 22 -4.22 -21.30 -4.58
CA ILE A 22 -4.63 -19.90 -4.32
C ILE A 22 -5.21 -19.27 -5.60
N GLN A 23 -4.55 -19.43 -6.74
CA GLN A 23 -5.03 -18.92 -8.03
C GLN A 23 -6.39 -19.53 -8.41
N GLY A 24 -6.59 -20.83 -8.16
CA GLY A 24 -7.87 -21.51 -8.38
C GLY A 24 -8.98 -20.93 -7.52
N VAL A 25 -8.74 -20.70 -6.23
CA VAL A 25 -9.71 -20.03 -5.34
C VAL A 25 -10.03 -18.62 -5.84
N LEU A 26 -9.01 -17.82 -6.20
CA LEU A 26 -9.21 -16.47 -6.74
C LEU A 26 -9.99 -16.48 -8.06
N LEU A 27 -9.78 -17.49 -8.91
CA LEU A 27 -10.55 -17.66 -10.14
C LEU A 27 -12.01 -17.99 -9.86
N LEU A 28 -12.29 -18.92 -8.95
CA LEU A 28 -13.65 -19.27 -8.55
C LEU A 28 -14.40 -18.08 -7.93
N LEU A 29 -13.70 -17.26 -7.16
CA LEU A 29 -14.28 -16.03 -6.60
C LEU A 29 -14.78 -15.06 -7.68
N ARG A 30 -14.26 -15.10 -8.92
CA ARG A 30 -14.76 -14.26 -10.03
C ARG A 30 -16.22 -14.55 -10.40
N LEU A 31 -16.76 -15.71 -10.03
CA LEU A 31 -18.18 -16.05 -10.21
C LEU A 31 -19.10 -15.27 -9.27
N ILE A 32 -18.54 -14.65 -8.23
CA ILE A 32 -19.27 -13.87 -7.23
C ILE A 32 -19.19 -12.37 -7.62
N PRO A 33 -20.28 -11.58 -7.47
CA PRO A 33 -20.23 -10.13 -7.70
C PRO A 33 -19.13 -9.44 -6.90
N TYR A 34 -18.47 -8.43 -7.48
CA TYR A 34 -17.29 -7.77 -6.89
C TYR A 34 -17.53 -7.27 -5.46
N ARG A 35 -18.67 -6.62 -5.22
CA ARG A 35 -19.06 -6.13 -3.89
C ARG A 35 -19.10 -7.24 -2.84
N ALA A 36 -19.65 -8.40 -3.21
CA ALA A 36 -19.70 -9.56 -2.34
C ALA A 36 -18.31 -10.20 -2.15
N ARG A 37 -17.47 -10.28 -3.20
CA ARG A 37 -16.08 -10.73 -3.07
C ARG A 37 -15.31 -9.91 -2.03
N VAL A 38 -15.35 -8.58 -2.13
CA VAL A 38 -14.68 -7.67 -1.18
C VAL A 38 -15.18 -7.90 0.25
N ALA A 39 -16.50 -7.98 0.43
CA ALA A 39 -17.09 -8.27 1.75
C ALA A 39 -16.66 -9.63 2.30
N LEU A 40 -16.67 -10.70 1.49
CA LEU A 40 -16.22 -12.04 1.87
C LEU A 40 -14.73 -12.06 2.24
N GLY A 41 -13.89 -11.34 1.50
CA GLY A 41 -12.47 -11.17 1.85
C GLY A 41 -12.29 -10.53 3.22
N GLY A 42 -13.07 -9.49 3.52
CA GLY A 42 -13.08 -8.88 4.84
C GLY A 42 -13.51 -9.84 5.94
N LEU A 43 -14.64 -10.54 5.76
CA LEU A 43 -15.13 -11.52 6.73
C LEU A 43 -14.14 -12.67 6.94
N PHE A 44 -13.51 -13.17 5.88
CA PHE A 44 -12.48 -14.21 5.96
C PHE A 44 -11.31 -13.75 6.83
N PHE A 45 -10.82 -12.53 6.65
CA PHE A 45 -9.73 -12.02 7.49
C PHE A 45 -10.16 -11.76 8.93
N GLU A 46 -11.37 -11.26 9.13
CA GLU A 46 -11.91 -10.98 10.46
C GLU A 46 -12.11 -12.26 11.28
N TYR A 47 -12.74 -13.29 10.71
CA TYR A 47 -13.17 -14.47 11.44
C TYR A 47 -12.22 -15.67 11.34
N ILE A 48 -11.39 -15.75 10.30
CA ILE A 48 -10.49 -16.89 10.08
C ILE A 48 -9.03 -16.49 10.30
N VAL A 49 -8.52 -15.51 9.53
CA VAL A 49 -7.08 -15.16 9.58
C VAL A 49 -6.70 -14.48 10.89
N SER A 50 -7.52 -13.55 11.37
CA SER A 50 -7.22 -12.74 12.55
C SER A 50 -7.11 -13.57 13.84
N PRO A 51 -8.03 -14.51 14.15
CA PRO A 51 -7.87 -15.40 15.30
C PRO A 51 -6.62 -16.28 15.23
N LEU A 52 -6.31 -16.82 14.05
CA LEU A 52 -5.16 -17.71 13.85
C LEU A 52 -3.80 -16.97 13.91
N SER A 53 -3.76 -15.72 13.46
CA SER A 53 -2.52 -14.92 13.44
C SER A 53 -2.21 -14.22 14.77
N GLY A 54 -3.14 -14.19 15.72
CA GLY A 54 -2.98 -13.48 17.00
C GLY A 54 -2.89 -11.95 16.86
N ASN A 55 -3.16 -11.39 15.68
CA ASN A 55 -2.97 -9.97 15.39
C ASN A 55 -3.87 -9.04 16.26
N ARG A 56 -5.00 -9.53 16.77
CA ARG A 56 -5.92 -8.77 17.63
C ARG A 56 -5.24 -8.27 18.89
N LYS A 57 -4.38 -9.09 19.51
CA LYS A 57 -3.61 -8.69 20.70
C LYS A 57 -2.70 -7.50 20.40
N ARG A 58 -2.06 -7.51 19.22
CA ARG A 58 -1.22 -6.40 18.75
C ARG A 58 -2.05 -5.15 18.48
N ILE A 59 -3.21 -5.28 17.83
CA ILE A 59 -4.09 -4.14 17.55
C ILE A 59 -4.57 -3.49 18.86
N LEU A 60 -5.08 -4.29 19.80
CA LEU A 60 -5.51 -3.78 21.12
C LEU A 60 -4.38 -3.10 21.88
N ARG A 61 -3.16 -3.67 21.86
CA ARG A 61 -1.99 -3.03 22.47
C ARG A 61 -1.67 -1.68 21.82
N ASN A 62 -1.73 -1.59 20.50
CA ASN A 62 -1.51 -0.33 19.79
C ASN A 62 -2.60 0.70 20.13
N LEU A 63 -3.88 0.31 20.17
CA LEU A 63 -4.97 1.20 20.56
C LEU A 63 -4.81 1.73 21.99
N LYS A 64 -4.41 0.88 22.94
CA LYS A 64 -4.09 1.31 24.32
C LYS A 64 -2.92 2.29 24.40
N LEU A 65 -2.02 2.30 23.40
CA LEU A 65 -0.89 3.22 23.34
C LEU A 65 -1.27 4.59 22.75
N ILE A 66 -2.13 4.62 21.73
CA ILE A 66 -2.40 5.84 20.94
C ILE A 66 -3.78 6.45 21.16
N ALA A 67 -4.71 5.70 21.72
CA ALA A 67 -6.09 6.11 21.99
C ALA A 67 -6.60 5.48 23.31
N PRO A 68 -5.88 5.67 24.44
CA PRO A 68 -6.21 5.07 25.73
C PRO A 68 -7.58 5.51 26.28
N GLU A 69 -8.11 6.64 25.81
CA GLU A 69 -9.42 7.18 26.15
C GLU A 69 -10.59 6.38 25.58
N LEU A 70 -10.34 5.51 24.58
CA LEU A 70 -11.37 4.65 24.02
C LEU A 70 -11.84 3.62 25.06
N GLY A 71 -13.16 3.49 25.20
CA GLY A 71 -13.74 2.42 26.00
C GLY A 71 -13.37 1.03 25.48
N ASP A 72 -13.28 0.08 26.39
CA ASP A 72 -12.91 -1.31 26.15
C ASP A 72 -13.75 -2.00 25.06
N ALA A 73 -15.05 -1.70 25.01
CA ALA A 73 -15.97 -2.20 24.00
C ALA A 73 -15.62 -1.66 22.60
N GLU A 74 -15.26 -0.38 22.51
CA GLU A 74 -14.90 0.28 21.25
C GLU A 74 -13.54 -0.20 20.74
N MET A 75 -12.56 -0.35 21.63
CA MET A 75 -11.27 -0.95 21.28
C MET A 75 -11.45 -2.36 20.71
N ARG A 76 -12.33 -3.19 21.31
CA ARG A 76 -12.65 -4.54 20.79
C ARG A 76 -13.37 -4.48 19.44
N ARG A 77 -14.25 -3.50 19.24
CA ARG A 77 -14.92 -3.27 17.94
C ARG A 77 -13.90 -2.95 16.85
N ILE A 78 -13.00 -1.99 17.09
CA ILE A 78 -11.95 -1.60 16.14
C ILE A 78 -10.98 -2.76 15.89
N ALA A 79 -10.58 -3.49 16.94
CA ALA A 79 -9.69 -4.65 16.79
C ALA A 79 -10.26 -5.78 15.93
N ARG A 80 -11.59 -5.87 15.79
CA ARG A 80 -12.27 -6.76 14.83
C ARG A 80 -12.36 -6.16 13.42
N ALA A 81 -12.64 -4.86 13.34
CA ALA A 81 -12.80 -4.17 12.06
C ALA A 81 -11.49 -4.01 11.27
N VAL A 82 -10.34 -3.86 11.95
CA VAL A 82 -9.04 -3.67 11.29
C VAL A 82 -8.68 -4.85 10.36
N PRO A 83 -8.71 -6.12 10.81
CA PRO A 83 -8.51 -7.26 9.91
C PRO A 83 -9.54 -7.35 8.79
N ASN A 84 -10.79 -6.97 9.04
CA ASN A 84 -11.82 -6.92 7.99
C ASN A 84 -11.39 -5.96 6.87
N ASN A 85 -10.96 -4.75 7.22
CA ASN A 85 -10.49 -3.79 6.23
C ASN A 85 -9.26 -4.27 5.46
N ILE A 86 -8.32 -4.96 6.13
CA ILE A 86 -7.16 -5.58 5.48
C ILE A 86 -7.59 -6.62 4.45
N GLY A 87 -8.54 -7.51 4.80
CA GLY A 87 -9.05 -8.54 3.89
C GLY A 87 -9.76 -7.97 2.67
N ARG A 88 -10.50 -6.86 2.86
CA ARG A 88 -11.08 -6.08 1.76
C ARG A 88 -10.00 -5.52 0.84
N THR A 89 -9.02 -4.79 1.40
CA THR A 89 -7.90 -4.22 0.64
C THR A 89 -7.15 -5.29 -0.16
N LEU A 90 -6.79 -6.42 0.46
CA LEU A 90 -6.10 -7.50 -0.26
C LEU A 90 -6.95 -8.10 -1.38
N THR A 91 -8.26 -8.24 -1.17
CA THR A 91 -9.18 -8.71 -2.20
C THR A 91 -9.21 -7.76 -3.39
N GLU A 92 -9.28 -6.45 -3.14
CA GLU A 92 -9.23 -5.44 -4.19
C GLU A 92 -7.96 -5.56 -5.05
N LEU A 93 -6.80 -5.81 -4.43
CA LEU A 93 -5.52 -5.99 -5.15
C LEU A 93 -5.48 -7.22 -6.05
N PHE A 94 -6.24 -8.28 -5.75
CA PHE A 94 -6.31 -9.49 -6.57
C PHE A 94 -7.39 -9.44 -7.66
N PHE A 95 -8.22 -8.40 -7.67
CA PHE A 95 -9.24 -8.13 -8.69
C PHE A 95 -9.09 -6.71 -9.25
N PRO A 96 -7.93 -6.41 -9.88
CA PRO A 96 -7.53 -5.03 -10.21
C PRO A 96 -8.46 -4.37 -11.24
N GLU A 97 -9.05 -5.12 -12.17
CA GLU A 97 -9.96 -4.57 -13.18
C GLU A 97 -11.26 -4.05 -12.56
N ASP A 98 -11.91 -4.88 -11.72
CA ASP A 98 -13.09 -4.46 -10.96
C ASP A 98 -12.76 -3.31 -10.00
N PHE A 99 -11.59 -3.36 -9.36
CA PHE A 99 -11.10 -2.33 -8.46
C PHE A 99 -10.93 -0.98 -9.18
N LEU A 100 -10.19 -0.96 -10.30
CA LEU A 100 -9.96 0.25 -11.10
C LEU A 100 -11.26 0.84 -11.65
N ASN A 101 -12.22 -0.02 -12.01
CA ASN A 101 -13.56 0.41 -12.41
C ASN A 101 -14.35 1.02 -11.24
N THR A 102 -14.19 0.51 -10.03
CA THR A 102 -14.87 1.00 -8.83
C THR A 102 -14.33 2.35 -8.38
N ILE A 103 -13.00 2.53 -8.40
CA ILE A 103 -12.36 3.76 -7.90
C ILE A 103 -12.35 4.89 -8.93
N LYS A 104 -12.98 4.71 -10.09
CA LYS A 104 -12.83 5.56 -11.27
C LYS A 104 -13.21 7.03 -11.06
N ASP A 105 -14.21 7.24 -10.21
CA ASP A 105 -14.81 8.54 -9.88
C ASP A 105 -14.55 8.88 -8.41
N THR A 106 -13.44 8.39 -7.85
CA THR A 106 -13.12 8.59 -6.44
C THR A 106 -12.91 10.09 -6.18
N PRO A 107 -13.68 10.70 -5.26
CA PRO A 107 -13.48 12.10 -4.90
C PRO A 107 -12.12 12.29 -4.21
N VAL A 108 -11.48 13.42 -4.51
CA VAL A 108 -10.25 13.86 -3.85
C VAL A 108 -10.55 15.03 -2.92
N LYS A 109 -10.09 14.93 -1.68
CA LYS A 109 -10.11 16.00 -0.68
C LYS A 109 -8.72 16.57 -0.49
N GLY A 110 -8.66 17.89 -0.29
CA GLY A 110 -7.42 18.62 -0.01
C GLY A 110 -6.75 19.21 -1.25
N PRO A 111 -5.75 20.08 -1.06
CA PRO A 111 -5.12 20.85 -2.14
C PRO A 111 -4.06 20.06 -2.92
N GLY A 112 -3.75 18.82 -2.51
CA GLY A 112 -2.63 18.06 -3.08
C GLY A 112 -2.80 17.67 -4.55
N LEU A 113 -4.04 17.51 -5.04
CA LEU A 113 -4.26 17.18 -6.45
C LEU A 113 -3.74 18.28 -7.39
N ASP A 114 -4.04 19.54 -7.08
CA ASP A 114 -3.58 20.67 -7.88
C ASP A 114 -2.05 20.77 -7.83
N ALA A 115 -1.46 20.52 -6.67
CA ALA A 115 -0.01 20.50 -6.51
C ALA A 115 0.64 19.37 -7.32
N LEU A 116 0.04 18.17 -7.33
CA LEU A 116 0.49 17.02 -8.13
C LEU A 116 0.47 17.37 -9.63
N ILE A 117 -0.63 17.95 -10.11
CA ILE A 117 -0.80 18.34 -11.53
C ILE A 117 0.23 19.41 -11.91
N LYS A 118 0.42 20.43 -11.06
CA LYS A 118 1.43 21.48 -11.27
C LYS A 118 2.84 20.90 -11.32
N ALA A 119 3.21 20.05 -10.36
CA ALA A 119 4.51 19.40 -10.30
C ALA A 119 4.79 18.59 -11.56
N ARG A 120 3.81 17.78 -11.98
CA ARG A 120 3.87 17.02 -13.22
C ARG A 120 4.09 17.93 -14.42
N ASN A 121 3.29 18.97 -14.58
CA ASN A 121 3.39 19.88 -15.73
C ASN A 121 4.74 20.59 -15.80
N ALA A 122 5.40 20.79 -14.65
CA ALA A 122 6.75 21.32 -14.56
C ALA A 122 7.86 20.26 -14.72
N GLY A 123 7.51 18.98 -14.92
CA GLY A 123 8.47 17.87 -14.97
C GLY A 123 9.19 17.62 -13.64
N LYS A 124 8.65 18.11 -12.52
CA LYS A 124 9.25 17.94 -11.21
C LYS A 124 9.04 16.52 -10.70
N PRO A 125 10.06 15.87 -10.10
CA PRO A 125 9.89 14.62 -9.39
C PRO A 125 8.84 14.73 -8.29
N VAL A 126 8.06 13.67 -8.07
CA VAL A 126 7.04 13.63 -6.99
C VAL A 126 7.21 12.39 -6.15
N ILE A 127 7.16 12.57 -4.82
CA ILE A 127 7.13 11.49 -3.85
C ILE A 127 5.79 11.56 -3.13
N LEU A 128 4.90 10.62 -3.43
CA LEU A 128 3.69 10.40 -2.64
C LEU A 128 4.07 9.62 -1.37
N VAL A 129 3.75 10.17 -0.20
CA VAL A 129 3.98 9.52 1.09
C VAL A 129 2.67 9.19 1.77
N SER A 130 2.58 7.99 2.35
CA SER A 130 1.42 7.51 3.09
C SER A 130 1.85 6.63 4.26
N GLY A 131 0.89 6.29 5.12
CA GLY A 131 0.95 5.09 5.95
C GLY A 131 0.12 3.96 5.36
N HIS A 132 0.15 2.78 5.99
CA HIS A 132 -0.73 1.65 5.65
C HIS A 132 -2.16 1.91 6.17
N ILE A 133 -2.82 2.90 5.58
CA ILE A 133 -4.15 3.40 5.94
C ILE A 133 -5.12 3.14 4.78
N GLY A 134 -6.30 2.61 5.09
CA GLY A 134 -7.34 2.32 4.09
C GLY A 134 -6.85 1.40 2.97
N ASN A 135 -7.00 1.83 1.72
CA ASN A 135 -6.39 1.19 0.56
C ASN A 135 -5.55 2.22 -0.23
N TYR A 136 -4.25 2.26 0.05
CA TYR A 136 -3.30 3.18 -0.58
C TYR A 136 -3.20 3.01 -2.11
N ASP A 137 -3.59 1.86 -2.67
CA ASP A 137 -3.62 1.64 -4.12
C ASP A 137 -4.75 2.39 -4.83
N VAL A 138 -5.74 2.92 -4.10
CA VAL A 138 -6.74 3.86 -4.63
C VAL A 138 -6.04 5.10 -5.19
N ILE A 139 -5.02 5.59 -4.48
CA ILE A 139 -4.22 6.75 -4.91
C ILE A 139 -3.47 6.40 -6.20
N ARG A 140 -2.73 5.28 -6.20
CA ARG A 140 -1.96 4.84 -7.37
C ARG A 140 -2.83 4.67 -8.61
N GLY A 141 -3.95 3.95 -8.48
CA GLY A 141 -4.86 3.70 -9.60
C GLY A 141 -5.44 5.00 -10.18
N ASN A 142 -5.81 5.98 -9.34
CA ASN A 142 -6.32 7.26 -9.82
C ASN A 142 -5.23 8.14 -10.45
N VAL A 143 -4.02 8.17 -9.88
CA VAL A 143 -2.88 8.90 -10.47
C VAL A 143 -2.50 8.33 -11.85
N VAL A 144 -2.48 7.00 -12.00
CA VAL A 144 -2.25 6.34 -13.30
C VAL A 144 -3.32 6.70 -14.32
N ARG A 145 -4.59 6.78 -13.90
CA ARG A 145 -5.70 7.20 -14.77
C ARG A 145 -5.60 8.65 -15.24
N LEU A 146 -4.95 9.54 -14.47
CA LEU A 146 -4.61 10.89 -14.92
C LEU A 146 -3.49 10.90 -15.98
N GLY A 147 -2.99 9.72 -16.38
CA GLY A 147 -1.91 9.54 -17.34
C GLY A 147 -0.53 9.64 -16.72
N TYR A 148 -0.41 9.49 -15.39
CA TYR A 148 0.86 9.65 -14.68
C TYR A 148 1.36 8.30 -14.14
N PRO A 149 2.40 7.71 -14.76
CA PRO A 149 3.03 6.50 -14.21
C PRO A 149 3.58 6.78 -12.81
N ILE A 150 3.28 5.89 -11.87
CA ILE A 150 3.75 5.99 -10.49
C ILE A 150 4.45 4.71 -10.08
N GLY A 151 5.72 4.88 -9.74
CA GLY A 151 6.58 3.85 -9.20
C GLY A 151 6.17 3.44 -7.80
N SER A 152 6.24 2.14 -7.48
CA SER A 152 6.10 1.69 -6.09
C SER A 152 7.14 0.65 -5.75
N LEU A 153 7.62 0.70 -4.50
CA LEU A 153 8.40 -0.39 -3.94
C LEU A 153 7.49 -1.58 -3.63
N TYR A 154 8.02 -2.78 -3.83
CA TYR A 154 7.42 -3.99 -3.28
C TYR A 154 8.49 -4.94 -2.77
N LYS A 155 8.17 -5.68 -1.71
CA LYS A 155 9.02 -6.76 -1.24
C LYS A 155 8.62 -8.05 -1.96
N PRO A 156 9.54 -8.73 -2.66
CA PRO A 156 9.24 -10.03 -3.25
C PRO A 156 8.70 -11.01 -2.21
N MET A 157 7.80 -11.90 -2.62
CA MET A 157 7.27 -12.96 -1.77
C MET A 157 8.11 -14.22 -1.90
N ARG A 158 8.26 -14.96 -0.80
CA ARG A 158 9.07 -16.19 -0.80
C ARG A 158 8.53 -17.26 -1.76
N ASN A 159 7.23 -17.35 -1.99
CA ASN A 159 6.69 -18.24 -3.02
C ASN A 159 6.77 -17.52 -4.37
N GLY A 160 7.71 -17.91 -5.23
CA GLY A 160 7.97 -17.23 -6.52
C GLY A 160 6.78 -17.28 -7.48
N TYR A 161 6.12 -18.43 -7.60
CA TYR A 161 4.92 -18.55 -8.45
C TYR A 161 3.77 -17.67 -8.00
N PHE A 162 3.59 -17.50 -6.69
CA PHE A 162 2.59 -16.57 -6.16
C PHE A 162 3.03 -15.12 -6.26
N ASN A 163 4.33 -14.84 -6.09
CA ASN A 163 4.92 -13.52 -6.30
C ASN A 163 4.63 -13.01 -7.71
N ASP A 164 4.85 -13.84 -8.73
CA ASP A 164 4.65 -13.45 -10.13
C ASP A 164 3.19 -13.12 -10.42
N TYR A 165 2.27 -13.94 -9.88
CA TYR A 165 0.83 -13.67 -9.96
C TYR A 165 0.43 -12.36 -9.24
N TYR A 166 0.93 -12.16 -8.02
CA TYR A 166 0.70 -10.95 -7.25
C TYR A 166 1.23 -9.71 -7.98
N LEU A 167 2.47 -9.76 -8.48
CA LEU A 167 3.12 -8.68 -9.21
C LEU A 167 2.33 -8.33 -10.48
N ALA A 168 1.91 -9.32 -11.26
CA ALA A 168 1.07 -9.10 -12.43
C ALA A 168 -0.25 -8.40 -12.07
N SER A 169 -0.85 -8.76 -10.94
CA SER A 169 -2.10 -8.13 -10.47
C SER A 169 -1.91 -6.68 -10.06
N ILE A 170 -0.94 -6.39 -9.18
CA ILE A 170 -0.72 -5.02 -8.69
C ILE A 170 -0.12 -4.09 -9.76
N SER A 171 0.57 -4.65 -10.76
CA SER A 171 1.13 -3.87 -11.88
C SER A 171 0.03 -3.37 -12.82
N LYS A 172 -1.14 -4.01 -12.85
CA LYS A 172 -2.33 -3.48 -13.56
C LYS A 172 -2.85 -2.19 -12.91
N ILE A 173 -2.68 -2.03 -11.59
CA ILE A 173 -3.10 -0.82 -10.86
C ILE A 173 -2.11 0.32 -11.12
N GLY A 174 -0.82 0.02 -11.15
CA GLY A 174 0.19 0.98 -11.54
C GLY A 174 1.58 0.37 -11.71
N ALA A 175 2.40 1.07 -12.49
CA ALA A 175 3.77 0.70 -12.79
C ALA A 175 4.62 1.98 -12.95
N PRO A 176 5.96 1.91 -12.81
CA PRO A 176 6.78 0.70 -12.58
C PRO A 176 6.71 0.12 -11.16
N MET A 177 7.06 -1.16 -10.99
CA MET A 177 7.20 -1.82 -9.70
C MET A 177 8.67 -2.13 -9.42
N PHE A 178 9.17 -1.66 -8.28
CA PHE A 178 10.58 -1.78 -7.90
C PHE A 178 10.72 -2.78 -6.74
N PRO A 179 11.30 -3.98 -6.96
CA PRO A 179 11.59 -4.88 -5.85
C PRO A 179 12.57 -4.26 -4.85
N THR A 180 12.38 -4.46 -3.54
CA THR A 180 13.26 -3.95 -2.47
C THR A 180 14.59 -4.73 -2.35
N ILE A 181 15.02 -5.42 -3.40
CA ILE A 181 16.23 -6.24 -3.44
C ILE A 181 17.07 -5.88 -4.67
N GLY A 182 18.36 -6.20 -4.63
CA GLY A 182 19.27 -6.02 -5.77
C GLY A 182 19.40 -4.55 -6.21
N LYS A 183 19.55 -4.33 -7.52
CA LYS A 183 19.78 -3.01 -8.13
C LYS A 183 18.52 -2.13 -8.24
N SER A 184 17.34 -2.69 -8.00
CA SER A 184 16.05 -2.01 -8.25
C SER A 184 15.86 -0.71 -7.44
N MET A 185 16.49 -0.58 -6.28
CA MET A 185 16.53 0.69 -5.55
C MET A 185 17.20 1.81 -6.36
N GLY A 186 18.25 1.49 -7.12
CA GLY A 186 18.92 2.42 -8.02
C GLY A 186 18.05 2.80 -9.23
N ASP A 187 17.28 1.84 -9.74
CA ASP A 187 16.33 2.08 -10.84
C ASP A 187 15.20 3.00 -10.39
N MET A 188 14.67 2.81 -9.18
CA MET A 188 13.68 3.71 -8.56
C MET A 188 14.24 5.13 -8.41
N ILE A 189 15.49 5.27 -7.94
CA ILE A 189 16.13 6.58 -7.80
C ILE A 189 16.31 7.23 -9.18
N THR A 190 16.70 6.46 -10.19
CA THR A 190 16.86 6.96 -11.57
C THR A 190 15.52 7.43 -12.14
N HIS A 191 14.46 6.64 -11.95
CA HIS A 191 13.09 7.02 -12.31
C HIS A 191 12.67 8.34 -11.65
N LEU A 192 12.89 8.48 -10.33
CA LEU A 192 12.57 9.70 -9.61
C LEU A 192 13.36 10.91 -10.14
N LYS A 193 14.68 10.78 -10.28
CA LYS A 193 15.57 11.86 -10.78
C LYS A 193 15.16 12.38 -12.16
N ASN A 194 14.58 11.53 -13.00
CA ASN A 194 14.15 11.87 -14.35
C ASN A 194 12.74 12.50 -14.38
N GLY A 195 12.25 13.05 -13.26
CA GLY A 195 10.92 13.66 -13.16
C GLY A 195 9.79 12.65 -12.89
N GLY A 196 10.12 11.39 -12.59
CA GLY A 196 9.13 10.35 -12.30
C GLY A 196 8.47 10.53 -10.93
N MET A 197 7.34 9.84 -10.76
CA MET A 197 6.62 9.79 -9.48
C MET A 197 6.88 8.46 -8.77
N ILE A 198 7.01 8.47 -7.44
CA ILE A 198 7.06 7.25 -6.62
C ILE A 198 6.11 7.35 -5.42
N ALA A 199 5.61 6.20 -4.96
CA ALA A 199 4.84 6.06 -3.73
C ALA A 199 5.65 5.31 -2.66
N LEU A 200 5.71 5.85 -1.44
CA LEU A 200 6.43 5.29 -0.31
C LEU A 200 5.57 5.24 0.95
N MET A 201 5.58 4.09 1.63
CA MET A 201 4.95 3.93 2.94
C MET A 201 5.98 4.18 4.03
N MET A 202 5.69 5.10 4.95
CA MET A 202 6.67 5.65 5.91
C MET A 202 6.33 5.34 7.39
N ASP A 203 5.35 4.48 7.64
CA ASP A 203 4.75 4.22 8.97
C ASP A 203 5.28 2.96 9.67
N GLN A 204 6.24 2.24 9.07
CA GLN A 204 6.82 1.04 9.69
C GLN A 204 8.16 1.34 10.39
N HIS A 205 8.36 0.65 11.52
CA HIS A 205 9.59 0.72 12.29
C HIS A 205 10.81 0.37 11.44
N MET A 206 11.83 1.23 11.48
CA MET A 206 13.13 1.00 10.86
C MET A 206 14.21 1.05 11.94
N LYS A 207 14.96 -0.04 12.15
CA LYS A 207 16.02 -0.11 13.19
C LYS A 207 17.05 1.01 13.06
N THR A 208 17.36 1.41 11.83
CA THR A 208 18.28 2.50 11.49
C THR A 208 17.54 3.80 11.11
N GLY A 209 16.28 3.93 11.51
CA GLY A 209 15.48 5.14 11.33
C GLY A 209 15.88 6.22 12.35
N GLU A 210 15.41 7.44 12.13
CA GLU A 210 15.62 8.54 13.06
C GLU A 210 14.62 8.43 14.22
N PRO A 211 15.02 8.73 15.47
CA PRO A 211 14.10 8.72 16.61
C PRO A 211 13.20 9.95 16.59
N LEU A 212 11.97 9.80 16.08
CA LEU A 212 10.99 10.88 15.96
C LEU A 212 9.78 10.66 16.88
N GLN A 213 9.05 11.74 17.18
CA GLN A 213 7.81 11.65 17.93
C GLN A 213 6.66 11.22 17.02
N PHE A 214 5.93 10.18 17.41
CA PHE A 214 4.70 9.75 16.78
C PHE A 214 3.68 9.43 17.88
N MET A 215 2.55 10.15 17.89
CA MET A 215 1.49 10.02 18.91
C MET A 215 2.05 10.11 20.35
N GLY A 216 2.98 11.05 20.58
CA GLY A 216 3.60 11.27 21.90
C GLY A 216 4.57 10.18 22.36
N LYS A 217 5.02 9.30 21.46
CA LYS A 217 6.03 8.27 21.72
C LYS A 217 7.19 8.37 20.74
N VAL A 218 8.39 8.01 21.19
CA VAL A 218 9.54 7.86 20.28
C VAL A 218 9.34 6.64 19.40
N ALA A 219 9.41 6.84 18.09
CA ALA A 219 9.41 5.81 17.06
C ALA A 219 10.64 5.99 16.17
N TYR A 220 11.32 4.88 15.84
CA TYR A 220 12.41 4.91 14.87
C TYR A 220 11.83 4.86 13.46
N THR A 221 11.83 6.03 12.82
CA THR A 221 11.06 6.33 11.62
C THR A 221 11.98 6.44 10.41
N PRO A 222 11.64 5.81 9.27
CA PRO A 222 12.39 5.99 8.04
C PRO A 222 12.33 7.47 7.59
N VAL A 223 13.44 8.00 7.12
CA VAL A 223 13.54 9.38 6.59
C VAL A 223 14.01 9.41 5.14
N SER A 224 13.90 8.28 4.44
CA SER A 224 14.31 8.16 3.03
C SER A 224 13.52 9.09 2.11
N ALA A 225 12.20 9.18 2.26
CA ALA A 225 11.35 10.06 1.46
C ALA A 225 11.73 11.55 1.58
N PRO A 226 11.78 12.16 2.79
CA PRO A 226 12.21 13.56 2.90
C PRO A 226 13.66 13.79 2.48
N LYS A 227 14.58 12.85 2.77
CA LYS A 227 15.97 12.95 2.29
C LYS A 227 16.06 12.93 0.75
N MET A 228 15.23 12.13 0.08
CA MET A 228 15.15 12.13 -1.39
C MET A 228 14.47 13.40 -1.93
N ALA A 229 13.44 13.90 -1.24
CA ALA A 229 12.77 15.13 -1.63
C ALA A 229 13.73 16.32 -1.67
N LEU A 230 14.50 16.52 -0.59
CA LEU A 230 15.52 17.57 -0.52
C LEU A 230 16.62 17.37 -1.57
N LYS A 231 17.08 16.13 -1.75
CA LYS A 231 18.20 15.83 -2.65
C LYS A 231 17.86 16.02 -4.13
N TYR A 232 16.60 15.80 -4.51
CA TYR A 232 16.17 15.78 -5.91
C TYR A 232 15.15 16.88 -6.25
N ASP A 233 14.99 17.88 -5.37
CA ASP A 233 13.96 18.91 -5.49
C ASP A 233 12.56 18.31 -5.80
N ALA A 234 12.25 17.19 -5.14
CA ALA A 234 11.01 16.47 -5.38
C ALA A 234 9.88 17.05 -4.52
N VAL A 235 8.70 17.17 -5.10
CA VAL A 235 7.48 17.52 -4.37
C VAL A 235 7.11 16.35 -3.45
N LEU A 236 7.07 16.60 -2.14
CA LEU A 236 6.72 15.60 -1.13
C LEU A 236 5.26 15.77 -0.73
N LEU A 237 4.41 14.81 -1.11
CA LEU A 237 2.96 14.96 -0.98
C LEU A 237 2.35 13.86 -0.09
N PRO A 238 1.83 14.22 1.09
CA PRO A 238 1.09 13.29 1.93
C PRO A 238 -0.26 12.95 1.32
N CYS A 239 -0.57 11.66 1.27
CA CYS A 239 -1.85 11.19 0.77
C CYS A 239 -2.25 9.86 1.42
N PHE A 240 -3.55 9.61 1.52
CA PHE A 240 -4.11 8.32 1.94
C PHE A 240 -5.54 8.19 1.41
N SER A 241 -6.14 7.01 1.53
CA SER A 241 -7.55 6.82 1.23
C SER A 241 -8.32 6.28 2.43
N THR A 242 -9.60 6.59 2.47
CA THR A 242 -10.54 6.01 3.43
C THR A 242 -11.68 5.33 2.68
N ARG A 243 -12.09 4.16 3.18
CA ARG A 243 -13.23 3.43 2.65
C ARG A 243 -14.53 4.03 3.19
N GLU A 244 -15.48 4.26 2.32
CA GLU A 244 -16.80 4.78 2.67
C GLU A 244 -17.65 3.74 3.42
N PRO A 245 -18.70 4.17 4.15
CA PRO A 245 -19.56 3.27 4.92
C PRO A 245 -20.23 2.16 4.09
N ASP A 246 -20.39 2.38 2.79
CA ASP A 246 -20.92 1.39 1.88
C ASP A 246 -19.98 0.18 1.68
N GLY A 247 -18.73 0.28 2.14
CA GLY A 247 -17.74 -0.78 2.16
C GLY A 247 -17.05 -1.05 0.82
N ILE A 248 -17.27 -0.21 -0.19
CA ILE A 248 -16.75 -0.38 -1.56
C ILE A 248 -16.13 0.89 -2.11
N HIS A 249 -16.81 2.02 -1.99
CA HIS A 249 -16.30 3.29 -2.47
C HIS A 249 -15.24 3.83 -1.51
N HIS A 250 -14.42 4.74 -2.03
CA HIS A 250 -13.32 5.35 -1.30
C HIS A 250 -13.39 6.87 -1.43
N VAL A 251 -12.67 7.55 -0.55
CA VAL A 251 -12.33 8.97 -0.66
C VAL A 251 -10.82 9.07 -0.58
N MET A 252 -10.21 9.78 -1.52
CA MET A 252 -8.79 10.12 -1.46
C MET A 252 -8.60 11.41 -0.67
N HIS A 253 -7.58 11.44 0.16
CA HIS A 253 -7.11 12.62 0.85
C HIS A 253 -5.71 12.91 0.33
N MET A 254 -5.52 14.09 -0.25
CA MET A 254 -4.24 14.57 -0.77
C MET A 254 -3.96 15.93 -0.12
N GLU A 255 -3.03 15.93 0.83
CA GLU A 255 -2.68 17.12 1.60
C GLU A 255 -1.81 18.08 0.80
N ALA A 256 -1.60 19.28 1.33
CA ALA A 256 -0.64 20.22 0.76
C ALA A 256 0.77 19.60 0.75
N PRO A 257 1.60 19.91 -0.26
CA PRO A 257 3.00 19.51 -0.23
C PRO A 257 3.70 19.96 1.05
N ILE A 258 4.58 19.10 1.56
CA ILE A 258 5.49 19.48 2.64
C ILE A 258 6.58 20.35 2.02
N GLU A 259 6.73 21.58 2.52
CA GLU A 259 7.75 22.52 2.08
C GLU A 259 9.15 22.03 2.43
N HIS A 260 10.12 22.34 1.56
CA HIS A 260 11.53 22.16 1.89
C HIS A 260 11.93 23.33 2.80
N GLY A 261 12.31 23.02 4.04
CA GLY A 261 12.78 24.01 5.00
C GLY A 261 14.16 24.58 4.66
#